data_AF-A0A952A8Q4-F1
#
_entry.id   AF-A0A952A8Q4-F1
#
_cell.length_a   1.000
_cell.length_b   1.000
_cell.length_c   1.000
_cell.angle_alpha   90.00
_cell.angle_beta   90.00
_cell.angle_gamma   90.00
#
_symmetry.space_group_name_H-M   'P 1'
#
loop_
_entity.id
_entity.type
_entity.pdbx_description
1 polymer ?
#
loop_
_entity_poly.entity_id
_entity_poly.type
_entity_poly.pdbx_seq_one_letter_code
_entity_poly.pdbx_strand_id
1 'polypeptide(L)'
;MLPSDCLAQSSGTLSPSAQRGVVLARTYCARCHSIDKVSPSPITIAPAFRDLHKLYPLERLEEALAEGLVTGHPTMPEFRFAPDQIGDFLNFLKSLD
;
A
#
# COMPACT_ATOMS: atom_id res chain seq x y z
N MET A 1 4.06 -21.30 -32.58
CA MET A 1 3.32 -20.03 -32.47
C MET A 1 3.30 -19.58 -31.01
N LEU A 2 4.30 -18.80 -30.61
CA LEU A 2 4.25 -17.95 -29.41
C LEU A 2 4.78 -16.60 -29.89
N PRO A 3 4.04 -15.50 -29.80
CA PRO A 3 4.68 -14.20 -29.91
C PRO A 3 5.43 -13.94 -28.61
N SER A 4 6.75 -13.93 -28.77
CA SER A 4 7.71 -13.32 -27.86
C SER A 4 7.27 -11.93 -27.42
N ASP A 5 7.46 -11.71 -26.12
CA ASP A 5 7.91 -10.46 -25.50
C ASP A 5 7.25 -9.15 -25.96
N CYS A 6 6.33 -8.66 -25.14
CA CYS A 6 6.03 -7.24 -25.05
C CYS A 6 6.57 -6.66 -23.73
N LEU A 7 7.76 -6.05 -23.85
CA LEU A 7 8.05 -4.67 -23.45
C LEU A 7 8.05 -4.30 -21.96
N ALA A 8 9.27 -3.99 -21.50
CA ALA A 8 9.64 -2.76 -20.81
C ALA A 8 8.75 -2.30 -19.65
N GLN A 9 9.10 -2.72 -18.43
CA GLN A 9 8.74 -1.98 -17.23
C GLN A 9 9.46 -0.63 -17.24
N SER A 10 8.69 0.40 -17.58
CA SER A 10 9.13 1.78 -17.49
C SER A 10 9.06 2.21 -16.03
N SER A 11 10.22 2.42 -15.41
CA SER A 11 10.30 3.20 -14.18
C SER A 11 9.75 4.60 -14.47
N GLY A 12 8.51 4.86 -14.05
CA GLY A 12 7.87 6.17 -14.21
C GLY A 12 6.35 6.20 -14.15
N THR A 13 5.63 5.08 -14.15
CA THR A 13 4.17 5.09 -14.02
C THR A 13 3.66 3.88 -13.25
N LEU A 14 2.81 4.13 -12.25
CA LEU A 14 2.15 3.09 -11.46
C LEU A 14 1.23 2.23 -12.35
N SER A 15 1.15 0.92 -12.07
CA SER A 15 0.15 0.05 -12.70
C SER A 15 -1.28 0.52 -12.39
N PRO A 16 -2.30 0.17 -13.21
CA PRO A 16 -3.68 0.55 -12.92
C PRO A 16 -4.17 0.09 -11.54
N SER A 17 -3.74 -1.08 -11.06
CA SER A 17 -4.04 -1.56 -9.71
C SER A 17 -3.35 -0.72 -8.63
N ALA A 18 -2.07 -0.40 -8.81
CA ALA A 18 -1.36 0.48 -7.89
C ALA A 18 -1.97 1.91 -7.85
N GLN A 19 -2.47 2.42 -8.98
CA GLN A 19 -3.17 3.70 -9.01
C GLN A 19 -4.45 3.68 -8.16
N ARG A 20 -5.25 2.60 -8.23
CA ARG A 20 -6.41 2.41 -7.35
C ARG A 20 -5.97 2.26 -5.88
N GLY A 21 -4.87 1.57 -5.63
CA GLY A 21 -4.24 1.49 -4.30
C GLY A 21 -3.87 2.86 -3.71
N VAL A 22 -3.35 3.78 -4.54
CA VAL A 22 -3.09 5.18 -4.11
C VAL A 22 -4.37 5.87 -3.67
N VAL A 23 -5.50 5.66 -4.38
CA VAL A 23 -6.79 6.25 -4.01
C VAL A 23 -7.22 5.73 -2.63
N LEU A 24 -7.14 4.42 -2.39
CA LEU A 24 -7.43 3.82 -1.09
C LEU A 24 -6.54 4.42 0.02
N ALA A 25 -5.22 4.47 -0.22
CA ALA A 25 -4.27 5.03 0.76
C ALA A 25 -4.54 6.51 1.08
N ARG A 26 -4.89 7.31 0.06
CA ARG A 26 -5.25 8.72 0.24
C ARG A 26 -6.52 8.89 1.06
N THR A 27 -7.54 8.08 0.77
CA THR A 27 -8.84 8.18 1.42
C THR A 27 -8.78 7.72 2.88
N TYR A 28 -8.08 6.63 3.18
CA TYR A 28 -8.16 5.97 4.48
C TYR A 28 -6.91 6.18 5.36
N CYS A 29 -5.73 6.35 4.79
CA CYS A 29 -4.46 6.23 5.52
C CYS A 29 -3.67 7.54 5.61
N ALA A 30 -3.78 8.42 4.61
CA ALA A 30 -2.91 9.60 4.45
C ALA A 30 -3.10 10.69 5.52
N ARG A 31 -4.12 10.58 6.37
CA ARG A 31 -4.26 11.47 7.55
C ARG A 31 -3.17 11.22 8.59
N CYS A 32 -2.60 10.02 8.62
CA CYS A 32 -1.63 9.62 9.63
C CYS A 32 -0.29 9.19 9.00
N HIS A 33 -0.33 8.49 7.86
CA HIS A 33 0.86 7.93 7.23
C HIS A 33 1.30 8.74 6.02
N SER A 34 2.61 8.88 5.82
CA SER A 34 3.13 9.27 4.50
C SER A 34 2.91 8.14 3.51
N ILE A 35 2.42 8.51 2.33
CA ILE A 35 2.10 7.60 1.22
C ILE A 35 2.95 7.91 -0.03
N ASP A 36 3.97 8.74 0.09
CA ASP A 36 4.89 9.04 -1.01
C ASP A 36 6.31 8.54 -0.70
N LYS A 37 7.26 8.79 -1.61
CA LYS A 37 8.63 8.30 -1.47
C LYS A 37 9.54 9.18 -0.61
N VAL A 38 9.10 10.38 -0.20
CA VAL A 38 10.01 11.41 0.34
C VAL A 38 9.53 12.12 1.60
N SER A 39 8.23 12.36 1.75
CA SER A 39 7.69 13.14 2.86
C SER A 39 7.74 12.34 4.17
N PRO A 40 7.91 13.00 5.33
CA PRO A 40 7.61 12.37 6.60
C PRO A 40 6.09 12.13 6.74
N SER A 41 5.73 11.22 7.64
CA SER A 41 4.33 11.01 8.03
C SER A 41 3.76 12.23 8.75
N PRO A 42 2.46 12.54 8.56
CA PRO A 42 1.77 13.61 9.30
C PRO A 42 1.87 13.52 10.83
N ILE A 43 1.96 12.31 11.39
CA ILE A 43 2.18 12.10 12.82
C ILE A 43 3.41 11.21 13.06
N THR A 44 4.19 11.53 14.11
CA THR A 44 5.49 10.90 14.38
C THR A 44 5.42 9.39 14.63
N ILE A 45 4.33 8.91 15.22
CA ILE A 45 4.14 7.49 15.56
C ILE A 45 3.78 6.62 14.35
N ALA A 46 3.33 7.23 13.25
CA ALA A 46 2.87 6.51 12.07
C ALA A 46 4.06 6.31 11.11
N PRO A 47 4.49 5.07 10.83
CA PRO A 47 5.55 4.82 9.86
C PRO A 47 5.13 5.26 8.46
N ALA A 48 6.08 5.76 7.67
CA ALA A 48 5.85 6.00 6.26
C ALA A 48 5.65 4.67 5.53
N PHE A 49 4.76 4.62 4.54
CA PHE A 49 4.42 3.36 3.87
C PHE A 49 5.61 2.69 3.17
N ARG A 50 6.56 3.49 2.65
CA ARG A 50 7.82 2.99 2.08
C ARG A 50 8.69 2.22 3.07
N ASP A 51 8.44 2.35 4.36
CA ASP A 51 9.18 1.63 5.41
C ASP A 51 8.41 0.43 5.97
N LEU A 52 7.15 0.20 5.56
CA LEU A 52 6.32 -0.86 6.12
C LEU A 52 6.90 -2.26 5.87
N HIS A 53 7.47 -2.52 4.70
CA HIS A 53 8.09 -3.81 4.37
C HIS A 53 9.28 -4.16 5.29
N LYS A 54 9.91 -3.15 5.90
CA LYS A 54 11.02 -3.33 6.86
C LYS A 54 10.53 -3.77 8.23
N LEU A 55 9.26 -3.47 8.54
CA LEU A 55 8.63 -3.72 9.83
C LEU A 55 7.79 -5.00 9.79
N TYR A 56 7.14 -5.26 8.65
CA TYR A 56 6.22 -6.37 8.46
C TYR A 56 6.41 -6.98 7.07
N PRO A 57 6.51 -8.32 6.95
CA PRO A 57 6.40 -8.99 5.66
C PRO A 57 5.09 -8.60 4.96
N LEU A 58 5.09 -8.48 3.63
CA LEU A 58 3.91 -8.08 2.88
C LEU A 58 2.76 -9.08 3.04
N GLU A 59 3.06 -10.36 3.21
CA GLU A 59 2.08 -11.42 3.45
C GLU A 59 1.30 -11.18 4.75
N ARG A 60 1.99 -10.73 5.81
CA ARG A 60 1.35 -10.38 7.09
C ARG A 60 0.44 -9.15 6.95
N LEU A 61 0.79 -8.22 6.07
CA LEU A 61 -0.04 -7.04 5.79
C LEU A 61 -1.29 -7.44 5.00
N GLU A 62 -1.18 -8.38 4.07
CA GLU A 62 -2.32 -8.93 3.33
C GLU A 62 -3.34 -9.59 4.25
N GLU A 63 -2.88 -10.47 5.13
CA GLU A 63 -3.73 -11.13 6.14
C GLU A 63 -4.44 -10.10 7.03
N ALA A 64 -3.69 -9.13 7.56
CA ALA A 64 -4.25 -8.07 8.40
C ALA A 64 -5.30 -7.22 7.67
N LEU A 65 -5.11 -6.92 6.39
CA LEU A 65 -6.09 -6.18 5.59
C LEU A 65 -7.35 -7.01 5.29
N ALA A 66 -7.21 -8.33 5.13
CA ALA A 66 -8.32 -9.25 4.87
C ALA A 66 -9.21 -9.49 6.10
N GLU A 67 -8.60 -9.62 7.27
CA GLU A 67 -9.33 -9.86 8.53
C GLU A 67 -9.90 -8.56 9.13
N GLY A 68 -9.36 -7.42 8.72
CA GLY A 68 -9.67 -6.09 9.23
C GLY A 68 -8.44 -5.49 9.89
N LEU A 69 -8.03 -4.31 9.44
CA LEU A 69 -6.77 -3.69 9.84
C LEU A 69 -6.87 -3.17 11.30
N VAL A 70 -6.72 -4.06 12.26
CA VAL A 70 -6.57 -3.74 13.69
C VAL A 70 -5.08 -3.60 13.97
N THR A 71 -4.51 -2.40 13.81
CA THR A 71 -3.10 -2.17 14.19
C THR A 71 -2.98 -1.66 15.62
N GLY A 72 -1.76 -1.80 16.15
CA GLY A 72 -1.43 -1.80 17.57
C GLY A 72 -1.62 -0.50 18.36
N HIS A 73 -2.43 0.47 17.91
CA HIS A 73 -2.81 1.60 18.76
C HIS A 73 -4.26 2.09 18.51
N PRO A 74 -4.98 2.56 19.56
CA PRO A 74 -6.38 2.99 19.45
C PRO A 74 -6.66 4.13 18.46
N THR A 75 -5.63 4.92 18.11
CA THR A 75 -5.75 6.07 17.21
C THR A 75 -5.87 5.67 15.73
N MET A 76 -5.55 4.43 15.36
CA MET A 76 -5.71 3.98 13.97
C MET A 76 -7.12 3.42 13.82
N PRO A 77 -7.97 3.98 12.93
CA PRO A 77 -9.32 3.47 12.75
C PRO A 77 -9.29 2.07 12.14
N GLU A 78 -10.22 1.22 12.55
CA GLU A 78 -10.49 -0.05 11.87
C GLU A 78 -11.18 0.23 10.54
N PHE A 79 -10.71 -0.41 9.48
CA PHE A 79 -11.39 -0.47 8.19
C PHE A 79 -11.17 -1.84 7.58
N ARG A 80 -12.10 -2.22 6.69
CA ARG A 80 -12.04 -3.46 5.91
C ARG A 80 -12.03 -3.10 4.44
N PHE A 81 -11.12 -3.73 3.71
CA PHE A 81 -11.08 -3.65 2.26
C PHE A 81 -11.71 -4.91 1.67
N ALA A 82 -12.36 -4.74 0.51
CA ALA A 82 -12.78 -5.88 -0.29
C ALA A 82 -11.55 -6.60 -0.87
N PRO A 83 -11.64 -7.90 -1.24
CA PRO A 83 -10.49 -8.67 -1.70
C PRO A 83 -9.73 -8.05 -2.88
N ASP A 84 -10.44 -7.43 -3.83
CA ASP A 84 -9.85 -6.71 -4.96
C ASP A 84 -9.10 -5.44 -4.52
N GLN A 85 -9.67 -4.70 -3.57
CA GLN A 85 -9.06 -3.51 -2.98
C GLN A 85 -7.77 -3.84 -2.21
N ILE A 86 -7.70 -5.00 -1.56
CA ILE A 86 -6.48 -5.46 -0.88
C ILE A 86 -5.36 -5.63 -1.91
N GLY A 87 -5.62 -6.32 -3.01
CA GLY A 87 -4.65 -6.50 -4.09
C GLY A 87 -4.18 -5.17 -4.70
N ASP A 88 -5.10 -4.22 -4.91
CA ASP A 88 -4.77 -2.88 -5.39
C ASP A 88 -3.87 -2.12 -4.39
N PHE A 89 -4.20 -2.18 -3.10
CA PHE A 89 -3.43 -1.53 -2.03
C PHE A 89 -2.03 -2.14 -1.88
N LEU A 90 -1.90 -3.47 -1.91
CA LEU A 90 -0.60 -4.15 -1.85
C LEU A 90 0.27 -3.85 -3.06
N ASN A 91 -0.32 -3.76 -4.26
CA ASN A 91 0.41 -3.34 -5.47
C ASN A 91 0.94 -1.91 -5.34
N PHE A 92 0.19 -1.02 -4.69
CA PHE A 92 0.69 0.30 -4.35
C PHE A 92 1.85 0.25 -3.34
N LEU A 93 1.73 -0.51 -2.24
CA LEU A 93 2.82 -0.64 -1.26
C LEU A 93 4.11 -1.17 -1.91
N LYS A 94 4.01 -2.18 -2.78
CA LYS A 94 5.14 -2.71 -3.56
C LYS A 94 5.80 -1.67 -4.47
N SER A 95 5.05 -0.66 -4.92
CA SER A 95 5.61 0.41 -5.77
C SER A 95 6.47 1.43 -5.00
N LEU A 96 6.41 1.39 -3.65
CA LEU A 96 7.14 2.29 -2.77
C LEU A 96 8.53 1.78 -2.37
N ASP A 97 8.84 0.53 -2.69
CA ASP A 97 10.23 0.04 -2.72
C ASP A 97 11.10 0.83 -3.72
#